data_AF-A0A7C0YFC9-F1
#
_entry.id   AF-A0A7C0YFC9-F1
#
_cell.length_a   1.000
_cell.length_b   1.000
_cell.length_c   1.000
_cell.angle_alpha   90.00
_cell.angle_beta   90.00
_cell.angle_gamma   90.00
#
_symmetry.space_group_name_H-M   'P 1'
#
loop_
_entity.id
_entity.type
_entity.pdbx_description
1 polymer ?
#
loop_
_entity_poly.entity_id
_entity_poly.type
_entity_poly.pdbx_seq_one_letter_code
_entity_poly.pdbx_strand_id
1 'polypeptide(L)'
;MPEEKKKTASKKSATKSTTKRTTRKPKVETEVKKGSLIYLDYVARTKEDGEIFDLTMEDVAKREGVYNEKGRYEPMLVAVGHNWLLEAIEEELVGMKIGESKTIEVPPERAAGPRDPSKIRQIPKTK
;
A
#
# COMPACT_ATOMS: atom_id res chain seq x y z
N MET A 1 -36.36 61.92 -19.61
CA MET A 1 -36.98 60.68 -19.08
C MET A 1 -35.85 59.77 -18.59
N PRO A 2 -36.01 59.10 -17.44
CA PRO A 2 -35.23 59.43 -16.23
C PRO A 2 -34.46 58.23 -15.62
N GLU A 3 -33.71 58.53 -14.55
CA GLU A 3 -33.37 57.64 -13.40
C GLU A 3 -32.43 56.43 -13.61
N GLU A 4 -31.68 55.91 -12.65
CA GLU A 4 -30.98 56.42 -11.47
C GLU A 4 -30.06 55.26 -10.99
N LYS A 5 -28.88 55.60 -10.47
CA LYS A 5 -28.12 54.94 -9.38
C LYS A 5 -28.34 53.44 -9.01
N LYS A 6 -27.19 52.74 -8.93
CA LYS A 6 -26.57 52.14 -7.72
C LYS A 6 -27.37 51.13 -6.85
N LYS A 7 -26.63 50.08 -6.47
CA LYS A 7 -26.57 49.39 -5.15
C LYS A 7 -27.46 48.15 -4.86
N THR A 8 -26.74 47.12 -4.41
CA THR A 8 -26.97 46.25 -3.23
C THR A 8 -27.95 45.06 -3.25
N ALA A 9 -27.34 43.88 -3.05
CA ALA A 9 -27.62 42.89 -2.00
C ALA A 9 -28.93 42.09 -1.98
N SER A 10 -28.75 40.76 -2.13
CA SER A 10 -29.27 39.66 -1.31
C SER A 10 -30.76 39.64 -0.93
N LYS A 11 -31.47 38.58 -1.35
CA LYS A 11 -32.43 37.84 -0.50
C LYS A 11 -32.91 36.52 -1.15
N LYS A 12 -32.78 35.43 -0.37
CA LYS A 12 -33.80 34.38 -0.05
C LYS A 12 -34.45 33.58 -1.22
N SER A 13 -34.80 32.30 -1.14
CA SER A 13 -34.60 31.15 -0.23
C SER A 13 -35.57 30.05 -0.73
N ALA A 14 -35.12 28.79 -0.71
CA ALA A 14 -35.89 27.53 -0.56
C ALA A 14 -36.87 27.08 -1.68
N THR A 15 -37.13 25.81 -2.00
CA THR A 15 -36.57 24.46 -1.74
C THR A 15 -37.44 23.44 -2.53
N LYS A 16 -36.82 22.47 -3.21
CA LYS A 16 -37.19 21.02 -3.29
C LYS A 16 -36.19 20.32 -4.23
N SER A 17 -35.10 19.69 -3.75
CA SER A 17 -34.96 18.27 -3.36
C SER A 17 -35.42 17.30 -4.47
N THR A 18 -34.63 16.41 -5.07
CA THR A 18 -33.82 15.30 -4.50
C THR A 18 -33.06 14.64 -5.68
N THR A 19 -31.73 14.41 -5.67
CA THR A 19 -31.06 13.15 -5.23
C THR A 19 -29.54 13.37 -5.30
N LYS A 20 -28.86 13.77 -4.21
CA LYS A 20 -27.97 12.94 -3.36
C LYS A 20 -27.04 11.93 -4.09
N ARG A 21 -25.76 12.30 -4.25
CA ARG A 21 -24.64 11.46 -3.78
C ARG A 21 -23.42 12.33 -3.44
N THR A 22 -23.33 12.65 -2.16
CA THR A 22 -22.17 13.24 -1.49
C THR A 22 -21.00 12.25 -1.59
N THR A 23 -19.93 12.57 -2.31
CA THR A 23 -18.65 11.89 -2.10
C THR A 23 -18.02 12.44 -0.83
N ARG A 24 -18.54 11.95 0.31
CA ARG A 24 -17.88 12.06 1.60
C ARG A 24 -16.53 11.36 1.43
N LYS A 25 -15.43 12.11 1.40
CA LYS A 25 -14.11 11.58 1.72
C LYS A 25 -14.26 10.87 3.07
N PRO A 26 -14.12 9.54 3.19
CA PRO A 26 -14.04 8.96 4.50
C PRO A 26 -12.68 9.39 5.05
N LYS A 27 -12.72 10.18 6.12
CA LYS A 27 -11.55 10.41 6.98
C LYS A 27 -11.31 9.09 7.70
N VAL A 28 -10.62 8.15 7.03
CA VAL A 28 -10.28 6.85 7.59
C VAL A 28 -9.02 7.05 8.42
N GLU A 29 -9.18 7.65 9.59
CA GLU A 29 -8.16 7.57 10.65
C GLU A 29 -8.33 6.20 11.30
N THR A 30 -8.06 5.15 10.53
CA THR A 30 -8.06 3.78 11.02
C THR A 30 -6.60 3.38 11.12
N GLU A 31 -6.13 3.36 12.35
CA GLU A 31 -4.87 2.75 12.74
C GLU A 31 -4.94 1.24 12.47
N VAL A 32 -3.88 0.68 11.89
CA VAL A 32 -3.80 -0.76 11.65
C VAL A 32 -3.53 -1.45 12.99
N LYS A 33 -4.42 -2.37 13.38
CA LYS A 33 -4.29 -3.20 14.59
C LYS A 33 -4.02 -4.66 14.23
N LYS A 34 -3.43 -5.41 15.16
CA LYS A 34 -3.38 -6.88 15.08
C LYS A 34 -4.81 -7.43 14.89
N GLY A 35 -4.99 -8.29 13.88
CA GLY A 35 -6.27 -8.84 13.42
C GLY A 35 -6.96 -8.03 12.32
N SER A 36 -6.37 -6.92 11.85
CA SER A 36 -6.95 -6.13 10.76
C SER A 36 -6.65 -6.75 9.41
N LEU A 37 -7.62 -6.69 8.50
CA LEU A 37 -7.43 -7.05 7.10
C LEU A 37 -7.14 -5.77 6.31
N ILE A 38 -6.00 -5.74 5.63
CA ILE A 38 -5.57 -4.62 4.80
C ILE A 38 -5.23 -5.10 3.40
N TYR A 39 -5.44 -4.23 2.41
CA TYR A 39 -4.84 -4.40 1.10
C TYR A 39 -3.47 -3.73 1.12
N LEU A 40 -2.43 -4.50 0.82
CA LEU A 40 -1.06 -4.02 0.83
C LEU A 40 -0.50 -4.04 -0.59
N ASP A 41 -0.11 -2.85 -1.05
CA ASP A 41 0.82 -2.71 -2.15
C ASP A 41 2.24 -2.57 -1.58
N TYR A 42 3.15 -3.38 -2.08
CA TYR A 42 4.55 -3.39 -1.67
C TYR A 42 5.47 -3.64 -2.85
N VAL A 43 6.70 -3.15 -2.69
CA VAL A 43 7.82 -3.42 -3.59
C VAL A 43 8.95 -3.90 -2.70
N ALA A 44 9.28 -5.17 -2.83
CA ALA A 44 10.33 -5.81 -2.05
C ALA A 44 11.63 -5.81 -2.86
N ARG A 45 12.66 -5.20 -2.29
CA ARG A 45 13.98 -5.04 -2.90
C ARG A 45 15.05 -5.64 -2.01
N THR A 46 16.01 -6.34 -2.60
CA THR A 46 17.20 -6.80 -1.89
C THR A 46 18.17 -5.64 -1.74
N LYS A 47 18.68 -5.39 -0.51
CA LYS A 47 19.62 -4.27 -0.28
C LYS A 47 21.02 -4.51 -0.85
N GLU A 48 21.45 -5.78 -0.98
CA GLU A 48 22.75 -6.13 -1.56
C GLU A 48 22.80 -5.83 -3.07
N ASP A 49 21.86 -6.37 -3.83
CA ASP A 49 21.88 -6.28 -5.30
C ASP A 49 20.94 -5.21 -5.88
N GLY A 50 20.05 -4.65 -5.07
CA GLY A 50 18.97 -3.76 -5.53
C GLY A 50 17.88 -4.48 -6.32
N GLU A 51 17.95 -5.81 -6.43
CA GLU A 51 17.04 -6.62 -7.23
C GLU A 51 15.63 -6.65 -6.61
N ILE A 52 14.61 -6.44 -7.44
CA ILE A 52 13.20 -6.52 -7.04
C ILE A 52 12.77 -7.98 -7.16
N PHE A 53 12.49 -8.62 -6.03
CA PHE A 53 12.06 -10.03 -6.04
C PHE A 53 10.54 -10.18 -5.97
N ASP A 54 9.83 -9.20 -5.40
CA ASP A 54 8.38 -9.24 -5.29
C ASP A 54 7.80 -7.84 -5.36
N LEU A 55 6.74 -7.66 -6.14
CA LEU A 55 6.14 -6.36 -6.38
C LEU A 55 4.67 -6.53 -6.80
N THR A 56 3.81 -5.67 -6.27
CA THR A 56 2.36 -5.66 -6.57
C THR A 56 1.94 -4.53 -7.50
N MET A 57 2.79 -3.52 -7.71
CA MET A 57 2.53 -2.36 -8.58
C MET A 57 3.02 -2.53 -10.03
N GLU A 58 2.10 -2.67 -10.98
CA GLU A 58 2.41 -2.84 -12.42
C GLU A 58 3.30 -1.72 -12.99
N ASP A 59 3.04 -0.47 -12.61
CA ASP A 59 3.81 0.68 -13.10
C ASP A 59 5.29 0.58 -12.73
N VAL A 60 5.58 0.10 -11.52
CA VAL A 60 6.96 -0.11 -11.05
C VAL A 60 7.58 -1.29 -11.78
N ALA A 61 6.82 -2.37 -11.99
CA ALA A 61 7.29 -3.55 -12.71
C ALA A 61 7.77 -3.23 -14.12
N LYS A 62 6.99 -2.43 -14.87
CA LYS A 62 7.31 -2.03 -16.25
C LYS A 62 8.52 -1.11 -16.30
N ARG A 63 8.67 -0.22 -15.32
CA ARG A 63 9.80 0.72 -15.24
C ARG A 63 11.13 0.03 -14.94
N GLU A 64 11.09 -0.97 -14.06
CA GLU A 64 12.28 -1.70 -13.60
C GLU A 64 12.56 -2.95 -14.46
N GLY A 65 11.73 -3.23 -15.48
CA GLY A 65 11.92 -4.34 -16.41
C GLY A 65 11.62 -5.74 -15.84
N VAL A 66 11.01 -5.81 -14.66
CA VAL A 66 10.62 -7.05 -13.95
C VAL A 66 9.15 -7.40 -14.17
N TYR A 67 8.50 -6.78 -15.16
CA TYR A 67 7.11 -7.07 -15.52
C TYR A 67 6.96 -8.48 -16.06
N ASN A 68 6.02 -9.22 -15.48
CA ASN A 68 5.66 -10.56 -15.86
C ASN A 68 4.20 -10.54 -16.33
N GLU A 69 3.95 -10.81 -17.61
CA GLU A 69 2.59 -10.85 -18.19
C GLU A 69 1.67 -11.90 -17.53
N LYS A 70 2.26 -12.91 -16.86
CA LYS A 70 1.51 -13.92 -16.10
C LYS A 70 1.30 -13.52 -14.63
N GLY A 71 1.95 -12.45 -14.17
CA GLY A 71 1.83 -11.94 -12.82
C GLY A 71 0.54 -11.16 -12.63
N ARG A 72 -0.12 -11.33 -11.48
CA ARG A 72 -1.23 -10.46 -11.07
C ARG A 72 -0.67 -9.33 -10.22
N TYR A 73 -0.69 -8.12 -10.76
CA TYR A 73 -0.30 -6.89 -10.08
C TYR A 73 -1.52 -6.24 -9.43
N GLU A 74 -2.03 -6.90 -8.40
CA GLU A 74 -3.16 -6.44 -7.61
C GLU A 74 -2.74 -6.33 -6.14
N PRO A 75 -3.35 -5.41 -5.37
CA PRO A 75 -3.07 -5.31 -3.95
C PRO A 75 -3.37 -6.65 -3.25
N MET A 76 -2.40 -7.16 -2.50
CA MET A 76 -2.58 -8.42 -1.80
C MET A 76 -3.39 -8.17 -0.52
N LEU A 77 -4.46 -8.93 -0.31
CA LEU A 77 -5.16 -8.94 0.98
C LEU A 77 -4.26 -9.63 2.01
N VAL A 78 -3.91 -8.93 3.08
CA VAL A 78 -3.09 -9.44 4.17
C VAL A 78 -3.82 -9.27 5.50
N ALA A 79 -3.80 -10.31 6.32
CA ALA A 79 -4.27 -10.29 7.68
C ALA A 79 -3.11 -10.00 8.64
N VAL A 80 -3.14 -8.84 9.29
CA VAL A 80 -2.12 -8.43 10.26
C VAL A 80 -2.23 -9.30 11.53
N GLY A 81 -1.14 -9.85 12.02
CA GLY A 81 -1.04 -10.77 13.15
C GLY A 81 -1.15 -12.26 12.79
N HIS A 82 -1.16 -12.62 11.50
CA HIS A 82 -1.24 -14.02 11.04
C HIS A 82 0.07 -14.55 10.43
N ASN A 83 1.18 -13.81 10.56
CA ASN A 83 2.50 -14.22 10.04
C ASN A 83 2.49 -14.48 8.52
N TRP A 84 1.59 -13.82 7.78
CA TRP A 84 1.54 -13.87 6.32
C TRP A 84 2.68 -13.09 5.67
N LEU A 85 3.16 -12.07 6.37
CA LEU A 85 4.33 -11.29 6.01
C LEU A 85 5.49 -11.60 6.96
N LEU A 86 6.68 -11.12 6.61
CA LEU A 86 7.81 -11.09 7.53
C LEU A 86 7.40 -10.33 8.80
N GLU A 87 7.76 -10.86 9.96
CA GLU A 87 7.36 -10.33 11.26
C GLU A 87 7.76 -8.85 11.42
N ALA A 88 8.94 -8.46 10.92
CA ALA A 88 9.35 -7.06 10.92
C ALA A 88 8.43 -6.14 10.10
N ILE A 89 7.89 -6.62 8.97
CA ILE A 89 6.95 -5.84 8.16
C ILE A 89 5.63 -5.71 8.92
N GLU A 90 5.19 -6.78 9.57
CA GLU A 90 3.95 -6.81 10.32
C GLU A 90 3.98 -5.93 11.57
N GLU A 91 5.10 -5.92 12.31
CA GLU A 91 5.32 -4.99 13.43
C GLU A 91 5.29 -3.53 12.98
N GLU A 92 5.91 -3.22 11.85
CA GLU A 92 5.93 -1.86 11.29
C GLU A 92 4.56 -1.44 10.77
N LEU A 93 3.76 -2.38 10.23
CA LEU A 93 2.39 -2.12 9.81
C LEU A 93 1.46 -1.83 11.00
N VAL A 94 1.70 -2.45 12.17
CA VAL A 94 0.90 -2.19 13.37
C VAL A 94 1.13 -0.75 13.85
N GLY A 95 0.06 0.04 13.89
CA GLY A 95 0.11 1.45 14.28
C GLY A 95 0.30 2.44 13.12
N MET A 96 0.54 1.96 11.89
CA MET A 96 0.49 2.83 10.72
C MET A 96 -0.95 3.24 10.40
N LYS A 97 -1.09 4.41 9.76
CA LYS A 97 -2.39 4.88 9.26
C LYS A 97 -2.64 4.33 7.87
N ILE A 98 -3.90 3.98 7.59
CA ILE A 98 -4.30 3.55 6.24
C ILE A 98 -4.01 4.66 5.22
N GLY A 99 -3.28 4.30 4.16
CA GLY A 99 -2.87 5.21 3.09
C GLY A 99 -1.48 5.83 3.29
N GLU A 100 -0.79 5.52 4.39
CA GLU A 100 0.61 5.88 4.57
C GLU A 100 1.52 4.85 3.88
N SER A 101 2.51 5.33 3.14
CA SER A 101 3.57 4.50 2.55
C SER A 101 4.85 4.69 3.35
N LYS A 102 5.50 3.59 3.74
CA LYS A 102 6.80 3.63 4.42
C LYS A 102 7.74 2.65 3.77
N THR A 103 9.00 3.07 3.65
CA THR A 103 10.10 2.18 3.27
C THR A 103 10.79 1.75 4.55
N ILE A 104 10.86 0.44 4.77
CA ILE A 104 11.53 -0.15 5.92
C ILE A 104 12.69 -1.01 5.44
N GLU A 105 13.82 -0.90 6.14
CA GLU A 105 14.94 -1.80 5.92
C GLU A 105 14.85 -2.93 6.94
N VAL A 106 14.60 -4.14 6.46
CA VAL A 106 14.50 -5.32 7.33
C VAL A 106 15.85 -6.04 7.34
N PRO A 107 16.52 -6.17 8.51
CA PRO A 107 17.76 -6.93 8.59
C PRO A 107 17.49 -8.43 8.33
N PRO A 108 18.49 -9.20 7.86
CA PRO A 108 18.32 -10.62 7.56
C PRO A 108 17.75 -11.43 8.73
N GLU A 109 18.11 -11.06 9.97
CA GLU A 109 17.63 -11.68 11.20
C GLU A 109 16.11 -11.64 11.36
N ARG A 110 15.45 -10.56 10.88
CA ARG A 110 13.99 -10.39 10.94
C ARG A 110 13.29 -10.62 9.60
N ALA A 111 14.05 -11.03 8.58
CA ALA A 111 13.55 -11.39 7.26
C ALA A 111 13.60 -12.92 7.08
N ALA A 112 14.47 -13.42 6.18
CA ALA A 112 14.60 -14.83 5.86
C ALA A 112 15.58 -15.60 6.79
N GLY A 113 16.12 -14.94 7.82
CA GLY A 113 17.15 -15.48 8.71
C GLY A 113 18.56 -15.41 8.09
N PRO A 114 19.61 -15.64 8.90
CA PRO A 114 20.97 -15.74 8.39
C PRO A 114 21.12 -16.98 7.50
N ARG A 115 22.03 -16.89 6.54
CA ARG A 115 22.37 -18.00 5.66
C ARG A 115 23.01 -19.13 6.47
N ASP A 116 22.25 -20.21 6.68
CA ASP A 116 22.71 -21.37 7.44
C ASP A 116 23.65 -22.25 6.58
N PRO A 117 24.94 -22.40 6.95
CA PRO A 117 25.89 -23.23 6.21
C PRO A 117 25.53 -24.72 6.24
N SER A 118 24.76 -25.20 7.22
CA SER A 118 24.32 -26.60 7.28
C SER A 118 23.32 -26.96 6.17
N LYS A 119 22.61 -25.97 5.64
CA LYS A 119 21.71 -26.11 4.48
C LYS A 119 22.46 -26.09 3.14
N ILE A 120 23.78 -25.89 3.16
CA ILE A 120 24.64 -25.96 1.96
C ILE A 120 25.09 -27.41 1.78
N ARG A 121 24.55 -28.09 0.76
CA ARG A 121 24.95 -29.45 0.42
C ARG A 121 25.62 -29.47 -0.95
N GLN A 122 26.83 -30.00 -1.02
CA GLN A 122 27.47 -30.32 -2.28
C GLN A 122 26.89 -31.63 -2.81
N ILE A 123 26.12 -31.55 -3.89
CA ILE A 123 25.60 -32.73 -4.58
C ILE A 123 26.57 -33.04 -5.74
N PRO A 124 27.25 -34.20 -5.74
CA PRO A 124 28.08 -34.58 -6.86
C PRO A 124 27.22 -34.77 -8.11
N LYS A 125 27.63 -34.19 -9.25
CA LYS A 125 27.04 -34.53 -10.54
C LYS A 125 27.47 -35.95 -10.92
N THR A 126 26.64 -36.93 -10.62
CA THR A 126 26.78 -38.27 -11.22
C THR A 126 26.56 -38.14 -12.72
N LYS A 127 27.50 -38.70 -13.49
CA LYS A 127 27.54 -38.71 -14.96
C LYS A 127 26.72 -39.87 -15.51
#